data_AF-A0A363RWK1-F1
#
_entry.id   AF-A0A363RWK1-F1
#
_cell.length_a   1.000
_cell.length_b   1.000
_cell.length_c   1.000
_cell.angle_alpha   90.00
_cell.angle_beta   90.00
_cell.angle_gamma   90.00
#
_symmetry.space_group_name_H-M   'P 1'
#
loop_
_entity.id
_entity.type
_entity.pdbx_description
1 polymer ?
#
loop_
_entity_poly.entity_id
_entity_poly.type
_entity_poly.pdbx_seq_one_letter_code
_entity_poly.pdbx_strand_id
1 'polypeptide(L)'
;MLKTAPRFAKARAERLHLEEFRKSKKALLMKDSDGKTVSEREADAYAHPEYQEVLDGYKVAVEAEETLRWKLKAAELQVEIWRSQEASNRAEGRAVR
;
A
#
# COMPACT_ATOMS: atom_id res chain seq x y z
N MET A 1 -19.73 7.46 -9.83
CA MET A 1 -18.60 6.51 -10.02
C MET A 1 -17.81 6.43 -8.72
N LEU A 2 -17.49 5.24 -8.20
CA LEU A 2 -16.73 5.05 -6.96
C LEU A 2 -15.35 5.74 -7.08
N LYS A 3 -15.24 6.98 -6.57
CA LYS A 3 -14.02 7.81 -6.64
C LYS A 3 -12.83 7.17 -5.90
N THR A 4 -13.05 6.09 -5.17
CA THR A 4 -12.06 5.33 -4.40
C THR A 4 -11.25 4.35 -5.25
N ALA A 5 -11.83 3.77 -6.31
CA ALA A 5 -11.12 2.78 -7.13
C ALA A 5 -9.89 3.37 -7.87
N PRO A 6 -9.98 4.55 -8.53
CA PRO A 6 -8.80 5.17 -9.15
C PRO A 6 -7.74 5.57 -8.12
N ARG A 7 -8.15 5.97 -6.91
CA ARG A 7 -7.23 6.34 -5.82
C ARG A 7 -6.44 5.13 -5.32
N PHE A 8 -7.11 4.00 -5.12
CA PHE A 8 -6.46 2.76 -4.70
C PHE A 8 -5.50 2.25 -5.77
N ALA A 9 -5.92 2.25 -7.04
CA ALA A 9 -5.06 1.87 -8.16
C ALA A 9 -3.79 2.73 -8.22
N LYS A 10 -3.92 4.06 -8.05
CA LYS A 10 -2.78 4.98 -8.01
C LYS A 10 -1.84 4.68 -6.83
N ALA A 11 -2.36 4.55 -5.61
CA ALA A 11 -1.54 4.25 -4.43
C ALA A 11 -0.78 2.92 -4.57
N ARG A 12 -1.44 1.90 -5.11
CA ARG A 12 -0.80 0.60 -5.39
C ARG A 12 0.30 0.68 -6.45
N ALA A 13 0.06 1.45 -7.51
CA ALA A 13 1.07 1.68 -8.55
C ALA A 13 2.30 2.41 -7.99
N GLU A 14 2.09 3.43 -7.17
CA GLU A 14 3.15 4.18 -6.50
C GLU A 14 3.96 3.29 -5.55
N ARG A 15 3.29 2.48 -4.70
CA ARG A 15 3.97 1.50 -3.84
C ARG A 15 4.83 0.54 -4.65
N LEU A 16 4.26 -0.09 -5.68
CA LEU A 16 4.97 -1.07 -6.50
C LEU A 16 6.17 -0.45 -7.23
N HIS A 17 6.00 0.78 -7.73
CA HIS A 17 7.08 1.51 -8.38
C HIS A 17 8.24 1.76 -7.41
N LEU A 18 7.96 2.25 -6.20
CA LEU A 18 8.99 2.50 -5.19
C LEU A 18 9.66 1.22 -4.69
N GLU A 19 8.92 0.11 -4.58
CA GLU A 19 9.45 -1.21 -4.22
C GLU A 19 10.54 -1.68 -5.19
N GLU A 20 10.27 -1.55 -6.49
CA GLU A 20 11.22 -1.92 -7.55
C GLU A 20 12.33 -0.88 -7.69
N PHE A 21 12.00 0.42 -7.64
CA PHE A 21 12.96 1.50 -7.75
C PHE A 21 14.00 1.43 -6.63
N ARG A 22 13.65 1.01 -5.42
CA ARG A 22 14.60 0.78 -4.32
C ARG A 22 15.76 -0.13 -4.75
N LYS A 23 15.50 -1.19 -5.51
CA LYS A 23 16.55 -2.10 -5.99
C LYS A 23 17.46 -1.40 -7.00
N SER A 24 16.86 -0.66 -7.93
CA SER A 24 17.60 0.16 -8.89
C SER A 24 18.44 1.23 -8.20
N LYS A 25 17.89 1.91 -7.19
CA LYS A 25 18.58 2.96 -6.42
C LYS A 25 19.77 2.40 -5.67
N LYS A 26 19.64 1.24 -5.01
CA LYS A 26 20.78 0.54 -4.42
C LYS A 26 21.88 0.29 -5.45
N ALA A 27 21.53 -0.25 -6.61
CA ALA A 27 22.50 -0.57 -7.64
C ALA A 27 23.23 0.68 -8.18
N LEU A 28 22.52 1.80 -8.32
CA LEU A 28 23.11 3.09 -8.69
C LEU A 28 24.10 3.56 -7.63
N LEU A 29 23.71 3.54 -6.35
CA LEU A 29 24.57 3.97 -5.24
C LEU A 29 25.79 3.06 -5.04
N MET A 30 25.64 1.75 -5.27
CA MET A 30 26.78 0.83 -5.27
C MET A 30 27.77 1.11 -6.40
N LYS A 31 27.30 1.62 -7.55
CA LYS A 31 28.15 2.01 -8.67
C LYS A 31 28.94 3.28 -8.36
N ASP A 32 28.34 4.18 -7.58
CA ASP A 32 28.93 5.47 -7.21
C ASP A 32 29.78 5.41 -5.92
N SER A 33 29.82 4.28 -5.21
CA SER A 33 30.61 4.08 -3.99
C SER A 33 32.12 3.88 -4.29
N ASP A 34 32.97 4.48 -3.45
CA ASP A 34 34.43 4.32 -3.44
C ASP A 34 34.90 3.00 -2.80
N GLY A 35 33.97 2.18 -2.31
CA GLY A 35 34.27 0.89 -1.67
C GLY A 35 35.11 -0.02 -2.58
N LYS A 36 36.12 -0.67 -2.01
CA LYS A 36 37.03 -1.54 -2.77
C LYS A 36 36.47 -2.95 -2.92
N THR A 37 35.68 -3.38 -1.94
CA THR A 37 34.97 -4.65 -1.97
C THR A 37 33.49 -4.46 -2.27
N VAL A 38 32.83 -5.51 -2.77
CA VAL A 38 31.37 -5.50 -2.99
C VAL A 38 30.62 -5.24 -1.67
N SER A 39 31.12 -5.79 -0.55
CA SER A 39 30.50 -5.61 0.77
C SER A 39 30.56 -4.17 1.26
N GLU A 40 31.69 -3.46 1.03
CA GLU A 40 31.82 -2.04 1.37
C GLU A 40 30.84 -1.20 0.53
N ARG A 41 30.77 -1.45 -0.79
CA ARG A 41 29.83 -0.74 -1.67
C ARG A 41 28.37 -0.97 -1.30
N GLU A 42 28.02 -2.19 -0.88
CA GLU A 42 26.67 -2.46 -0.38
C GLU A 42 26.37 -1.71 0.92
N ALA A 43 27.30 -1.72 1.87
CA ALA A 43 27.13 -1.00 3.14
C ALA A 43 26.94 0.50 2.90
N ASP A 44 27.77 1.10 2.05
CA ASP A 44 27.67 2.51 1.66
C ASP A 44 26.32 2.82 0.99
N ALA A 45 25.89 1.98 0.05
CA ALA A 45 24.63 2.16 -0.66
C ALA A 45 23.42 2.10 0.27
N TYR A 46 23.42 1.19 1.26
CA TYR A 46 22.36 1.10 2.25
C TYR A 46 22.37 2.26 3.24
N ALA A 47 23.56 2.76 3.60
CA ALA A 47 23.72 3.89 4.49
C ALA A 47 23.42 5.24 3.80
N HIS A 48 23.44 5.29 2.46
CA HIS A 48 23.29 6.53 1.71
C HIS A 48 21.95 7.24 1.99
N PRO A 49 21.95 8.57 2.23
CA PRO A 49 20.72 9.32 2.54
C PRO A 49 19.61 9.15 1.50
N GLU A 50 19.96 9.16 0.21
CA GLU A 50 18.96 8.97 -0.86
C GLU A 50 18.32 7.56 -0.87
N TYR A 51 19.02 6.54 -0.37
CA TYR A 51 18.41 5.21 -0.21
C TYR A 51 17.38 5.23 0.92
N GLN A 52 17.73 5.90 2.03
CA GLN A 52 16.83 6.08 3.17
C GLN A 52 15.59 6.89 2.78
N GLU A 53 15.74 7.94 1.97
CA GLU A 53 14.62 8.73 1.44
C GLU A 53 13.66 7.88 0.60
N VAL A 54 14.18 6.97 -0.23
CA VAL A 54 13.34 6.02 -0.98
C VAL A 54 12.59 5.08 -0.02
N LEU A 55 13.21 4.63 1.07
CA LEU A 55 12.54 3.80 2.07
C LEU A 55 11.42 4.55 2.80
N ASP A 56 11.66 5.82 3.15
CA ASP A 56 10.65 6.67 3.79
C ASP A 56 9.48 6.94 2.86
N GLY A 57 9.76 7.26 1.59
CA GLY A 57 8.72 7.38 0.56
C GLY A 57 7.95 6.08 0.36
N TYR A 58 8.64 4.93 0.36
CA TYR A 58 8.02 3.62 0.24
C TYR A 58 7.08 3.34 1.42
N LYS A 59 7.50 3.65 2.65
CA LYS A 59 6.67 3.53 3.85
C LYS A 59 5.37 4.33 3.72
N VAL A 60 5.45 5.60 3.29
CA VAL A 60 4.26 6.45 3.08
C VAL A 60 3.33 5.86 2.01
N ALA A 61 3.88 5.34 0.92
CA ALA A 61 3.09 4.71 -0.13
C ALA A 61 2.36 3.44 0.35
N VAL A 62 3.02 2.62 1.17
CA VAL A 62 2.41 1.44 1.81
C VAL A 62 1.25 1.84 2.72
N GLU A 63 1.46 2.83 3.59
CA GLU A 63 0.41 3.32 4.50
C GLU A 63 -0.81 3.85 3.74
N ALA A 64 -0.58 4.56 2.63
CA ALA A 64 -1.64 5.07 1.76
C ALA A 64 -2.44 3.95 1.07
N GLU A 65 -1.76 2.94 0.50
CA GLU A 65 -2.42 1.79 -0.13
C GLU A 65 -3.25 1.01 0.89
N GLU A 66 -2.68 0.67 2.05
CA GLU A 66 -3.37 -0.12 3.06
C GLU A 66 -4.57 0.64 3.64
N THR A 67 -4.44 1.94 3.89
CA THR A 67 -5.58 2.77 4.31
C THR A 67 -6.73 2.69 3.32
N LEU A 68 -6.45 2.77 2.02
CA LEU A 68 -7.49 2.67 0.98
C LEU A 68 -8.06 1.26 0.87
N ARG A 69 -7.22 0.22 1.02
CA ARG A 69 -7.64 -1.18 1.05
C ARG A 69 -8.64 -1.45 2.16
N TRP A 70 -8.35 -1.02 3.38
CA TRP A 70 -9.24 -1.22 4.53
C TRP A 70 -10.52 -0.40 4.42
N LYS A 71 -10.48 0.80 3.84
CA LYS A 71 -11.68 1.58 3.55
C LYS A 71 -12.60 0.88 2.55
N LEU A 72 -12.04 0.30 1.48
CA LEU A 72 -12.82 -0.50 0.53
C LEU A 72 -13.43 -1.72 1.22
N LYS A 73 -12.65 -2.42 2.05
CA LYS A 73 -13.15 -3.58 2.78
C LYS A 73 -14.25 -3.23 3.77
N ALA A 74 -14.11 -2.12 4.49
CA ALA A 74 -15.14 -1.64 5.40
C ALA A 74 -16.44 -1.29 4.67
N ALA A 75 -16.35 -0.66 3.48
CA ALA A 75 -17.52 -0.35 2.67
C ALA A 75 -18.24 -1.63 2.20
N GLU A 76 -17.50 -2.66 1.77
CA GLU A 76 -18.08 -3.97 1.46
C GLU A 76 -18.82 -4.56 2.66
N LEU A 77 -18.18 -4.57 3.83
CA LEU A 77 -18.76 -5.14 5.05
C LEU A 77 -20.01 -4.37 5.51
N GLN A 78 -20.04 -3.05 5.37
CA GLN A 78 -21.24 -2.26 5.68
C GLN A 78 -22.43 -2.64 4.80
N VAL A 79 -22.20 -2.91 3.52
CA VAL A 79 -23.26 -3.39 2.61
C VAL A 79 -23.77 -4.77 3.04
N GLU A 80 -22.88 -5.67 3.46
CA GLU A 80 -23.28 -7.00 3.95
C GLU A 80 -24.05 -6.94 5.28
N ILE A 81 -23.66 -6.05 6.20
CA ILE A 81 -24.40 -5.81 7.45
C ILE A 81 -25.81 -5.29 7.13
N TRP A 82 -25.93 -4.31 6.24
CA TRP A 82 -27.23 -3.79 5.84
C TRP A 82 -28.11 -4.87 5.21
N ARG A 83 -27.57 -5.68 4.29
CA ARG A 83 -28.29 -6.82 3.68
C ARG A 83 -28.80 -7.80 4.73
N SER A 84 -27.99 -8.09 5.74
CA SER A 84 -28.34 -8.99 6.84
C SER A 84 -29.46 -8.40 7.71
N GLN A 85 -29.36 -7.12 8.07
CA GLN A 85 -30.40 -6.43 8.84
C GLN A 85 -31.74 -6.38 8.10
N GLU A 86 -31.73 -6.08 6.79
CA GLU A 86 -32.95 -6.09 5.96
C GLU A 86 -33.55 -7.49 5.79
N ALA A 87 -32.73 -8.55 5.83
CA ALA A 87 -33.23 -9.92 5.85
C ALA A 87 -33.97 -10.21 7.16
N SER A 88 -33.38 -9.85 8.30
CA SER A 88 -34.02 -10.00 9.63
C SER A 88 -35.31 -9.19 9.73
N ASN A 89 -35.29 -7.91 9.36
CA ASN A 89 -36.47 -7.04 9.39
C ASN A 89 -37.63 -7.61 8.55
N ARG A 90 -37.34 -8.19 7.37
CA ARG A 90 -38.34 -8.85 6.53
C ARG A 90 -38.89 -10.13 7.15
N ALA A 91 -38.08 -10.89 7.87
CA ALA A 91 -38.53 -12.08 8.57
C ALA A 91 -39.47 -11.71 9.73
N GLU A 92 -39.12 -10.68 10.51
CA GLU A 92 -39.96 -10.15 11.59
C GLU A 92 -41.30 -9.61 11.06
N GLY A 93 -41.28 -8.79 10.00
CA GLY A 93 -42.51 -8.26 9.39
C GLY A 93 -43.44 -9.33 8.81
N ARG A 94 -42.92 -10.54 8.51
CA ARG A 94 -43.73 -11.70 8.12
C ARG A 94 -44.31 -12.45 9.33
N ALA A 95 -43.60 -12.49 10.45
CA ALA A 95 -44.07 -13.15 11.67
C ALA A 95 -45.16 -12.36 12.41
N VAL A 96 -45.24 -11.04 12.19
CA VAL A 96 -46.24 -10.15 12.79
C VAL A 96 -47.54 -10.05 11.96
N ARG A 97 -47.59 -10.64 10.75
CA ARG A 97 -48.81 -10.78 9.94
C ARG A 97 -49.48 -12.12 10.18
#